data_AF-A0A1X7AC91-F1
#
_entry.id   AF-A0A1X7AC91-F1
#
_cell.length_a   1.000
_cell.length_b   1.000
_cell.length_c   1.000
_cell.angle_alpha   90.00
_cell.angle_beta   90.00
_cell.angle_gamma   90.00
#
_symmetry.space_group_name_H-M   'P 1'
#
loop_
_entity.id
_entity.type
_entity.pdbx_description
1 polymer ?
#
loop_
_entity_poly.entity_id
_entity_poly.type
_entity_poly.pdbx_seq_one_letter_code
_entity_poly.pdbx_strand_id
1 'polypeptide(L)'
;MTPQFDLKIKRLYIALGVVAPKDVTPDNIDDYVVKTPFSFGVDFNRNANEVEQMDTLQRAVSNVASIKDYFKSWCKSNGQKESLVEDVINNNQSVALIHDLWNIDKHETLNRPPRSGVTPHIEIIGNAFQMGGNITTDVEKDGTTIRGGGVVLMADVVDEAGNKLGHFHKICEEAIDVWTVELKSAGVPISY
;
A
#
# COMPACT_ATOMS: atom_id res chain seq x y z
N MET A 1 25.34 1.80 4.06
CA MET A 1 24.09 1.21 3.55
C MET A 1 24.30 0.79 2.11
N THR A 2 23.75 -0.33 1.65
CA THR A 2 23.89 -0.74 0.24
C THR A 2 22.93 0.07 -0.65
N PRO A 3 23.29 0.38 -1.91
CA PRO A 3 22.39 1.09 -2.84
C PRO A 3 21.03 0.39 -3.04
N GLN A 4 21.00 -0.93 -2.95
CA GLN A 4 19.78 -1.72 -3.08
C GLN A 4 18.82 -1.52 -1.89
N PHE A 5 19.35 -1.30 -0.69
CA PHE A 5 18.52 -1.06 0.49
C PHE A 5 17.89 0.33 0.45
N ASP A 6 18.66 1.36 0.05
CA ASP A 6 18.15 2.71 -0.18
C ASP A 6 17.03 2.73 -1.24
N LEU A 7 17.24 2.04 -2.37
CA LEU A 7 16.21 1.90 -3.41
C LEU A 7 14.95 1.20 -2.87
N LYS A 8 15.09 0.22 -1.98
CA LYS A 8 13.94 -0.47 -1.40
C LYS A 8 13.16 0.43 -0.45
N ILE A 9 13.84 1.23 0.35
CA ILE A 9 13.22 2.24 1.22
C ILE A 9 12.46 3.25 0.35
N LYS A 10 13.02 3.72 -0.77
CA LYS A 10 12.30 4.59 -1.72
C LYS A 10 11.05 3.91 -2.31
N ARG A 11 11.16 2.64 -2.71
CA ARG A 11 10.00 1.85 -3.19
C ARG A 11 8.92 1.66 -2.14
N LEU A 12 9.28 1.63 -0.86
CA LEU A 12 8.32 1.60 0.26
C LEU A 12 7.44 2.85 0.27
N TYR A 13 8.07 4.03 0.16
CA TYR A 13 7.36 5.31 0.12
C TYR A 13 6.57 5.49 -1.19
N ILE A 14 7.05 4.96 -2.31
CA ILE A 14 6.25 4.91 -3.55
C ILE A 14 5.03 3.99 -3.36
N ALA A 15 5.16 2.85 -2.68
CA ALA A 15 4.04 1.97 -2.38
C ALA A 15 2.99 2.67 -1.49
N LEU A 16 3.39 3.56 -0.57
CA LEU A 16 2.43 4.45 0.10
C LEU A 16 1.67 5.32 -0.90
N GLY A 17 2.35 5.96 -1.85
CA GLY A 17 1.71 6.82 -2.86
C GLY A 17 0.72 6.08 -3.76
N VAL A 18 0.95 4.79 -4.03
CA VAL A 18 0.03 3.92 -4.81
C VAL A 18 -1.24 3.57 -4.03
N VAL A 19 -1.17 3.53 -2.69
CA VAL A 19 -2.23 2.99 -1.83
C VAL A 19 -2.94 4.09 -1.02
N ALA A 20 -2.28 5.23 -0.81
CA ALA A 20 -2.81 6.45 -0.22
C ALA A 20 -1.98 7.65 -0.70
N PRO A 21 -2.39 8.38 -1.75
CA PRO A 21 -1.72 9.63 -2.11
C PRO A 21 -1.84 10.60 -0.92
N LYS A 22 -0.72 10.82 -0.21
CA LYS A 22 -0.65 11.71 0.96
C LYS A 22 -0.95 13.16 0.61
N ASP A 23 -0.71 13.54 -0.63
CA ASP A 23 -1.09 14.84 -1.17
C ASP A 23 -1.54 14.64 -2.61
N VAL A 24 -2.83 14.84 -2.85
CA VAL A 24 -3.36 14.97 -4.20
C VAL A 24 -3.05 16.39 -4.67
N THR A 25 -1.83 16.60 -5.14
CA THR A 25 -1.40 17.86 -5.77
C THR A 25 -1.75 17.84 -7.26
N PRO A 26 -1.95 19.01 -7.90
CA PRO A 26 -2.20 19.09 -9.35
C PRO A 26 -1.16 18.36 -10.22
N ASP A 27 0.06 18.17 -9.71
CA ASP A 27 1.18 17.57 -10.44
C ASP A 27 1.20 16.03 -10.44
N ASN A 28 0.36 15.39 -9.61
CA ASN A 28 0.37 13.94 -9.38
C ASN A 28 -0.94 13.25 -9.81
N ILE A 29 -1.77 13.94 -10.59
CA ILE A 29 -3.10 13.49 -11.02
C ILE A 29 -3.11 13.40 -12.55
N ASP A 30 -3.49 12.25 -13.09
CA ASP A 30 -3.94 12.17 -14.47
C ASP A 30 -5.30 12.88 -14.59
N ASP A 31 -5.38 13.93 -15.41
CA ASP A 31 -6.61 14.68 -15.66
C ASP A 31 -7.76 13.72 -16.03
N TYR A 32 -8.79 13.61 -15.19
CA TYR A 32 -9.95 12.76 -15.46
C TYR A 32 -11.01 13.56 -16.21
N VAL A 33 -11.10 13.33 -17.52
CA VAL A 33 -12.02 14.04 -18.43
C VAL A 33 -13.29 13.21 -18.66
N VAL A 34 -14.46 13.74 -18.28
CA VAL A 34 -15.76 13.08 -18.49
C VAL A 34 -16.63 13.90 -19.42
N LYS A 35 -16.96 13.36 -20.60
CA LYS A 35 -17.70 14.08 -21.65
C LYS A 35 -19.22 13.80 -21.62
N THR A 36 -20.05 14.60 -20.94
CA THR A 36 -21.53 14.50 -21.06
C THR A 36 -22.28 15.85 -20.89
N PRO A 37 -23.45 16.06 -21.55
CA PRO A 37 -24.31 17.21 -21.31
C PRO A 37 -25.29 17.01 -20.12
N PHE A 38 -25.42 18.02 -19.27
CA PHE A 38 -26.49 18.26 -18.27
C PHE A 38 -26.63 17.33 -17.06
N SER A 39 -25.91 16.22 -16.98
CA SER A 39 -25.63 15.50 -15.73
C SER A 39 -24.46 14.55 -15.97
N PHE A 40 -23.52 14.44 -15.03
CA PHE A 40 -22.44 13.46 -15.12
C PHE A 40 -22.55 12.46 -13.97
N GLY A 41 -22.60 11.18 -14.32
CA GLY A 41 -22.25 10.10 -13.42
C GLY A 41 -20.87 9.62 -13.83
N VAL A 42 -19.90 9.69 -12.92
CA VAL A 42 -18.59 9.11 -13.15
C VAL A 42 -18.58 7.70 -12.55
N ASP A 43 -18.37 6.71 -13.39
CA ASP A 43 -18.10 5.35 -12.95
C ASP A 43 -16.59 5.11 -12.97
N PHE A 44 -15.97 5.19 -11.79
CA PHE A 44 -14.54 4.95 -11.60
C PHE A 44 -14.16 3.47 -11.79
N ASN A 45 -15.13 2.57 -11.95
CA ASN A 45 -14.93 1.15 -12.20
C ASN A 45 -15.14 0.76 -13.67
N ARG A 46 -15.49 1.70 -14.56
CA ARG A 46 -15.92 1.40 -15.95
C ARG A 46 -14.90 0.63 -16.81
N ASN A 47 -13.63 0.56 -16.39
CA ASN A 47 -12.59 -0.28 -16.97
C ASN A 47 -11.74 -0.98 -15.89
N ALA A 48 -12.28 -1.19 -14.69
CA ALA A 48 -11.55 -1.85 -13.62
C ALA A 48 -11.28 -3.32 -14.00
N ASN A 49 -10.00 -3.65 -14.15
CA ASN A 49 -9.56 -5.04 -14.27
C ASN A 49 -9.12 -5.52 -12.89
N GLU A 50 -9.93 -6.40 -12.29
CA GLU A 50 -9.69 -6.94 -10.96
C GLU A 50 -8.33 -7.63 -10.85
N VAL A 51 -7.84 -8.25 -11.93
CA VAL A 51 -6.51 -8.88 -11.97
C VAL A 51 -5.40 -7.83 -11.87
N GLU A 52 -5.52 -6.71 -12.59
CA GLU A 52 -4.53 -5.62 -12.53
C GLU A 52 -4.58 -4.88 -11.19
N GLN A 53 -5.77 -4.74 -10.62
CA GLN A 53 -5.96 -4.17 -9.28
C GLN A 53 -5.32 -5.08 -8.22
N MET A 54 -5.56 -6.39 -8.27
CA MET A 54 -4.95 -7.34 -7.35
C MET A 54 -3.43 -7.37 -7.50
N ASP A 55 -2.89 -7.37 -8.73
CA ASP A 55 -1.45 -7.28 -8.98
C ASP A 55 -0.84 -5.99 -8.42
N THR A 56 -1.58 -4.89 -8.44
CA THR A 56 -1.15 -3.62 -7.82
C THR A 56 -1.08 -3.73 -6.29
N LEU A 57 -2.10 -4.31 -5.65
CA LEU A 57 -2.12 -4.53 -4.21
C LEU A 57 -1.03 -5.52 -3.76
N GLN A 58 -0.83 -6.61 -4.51
CA GLN A 58 0.22 -7.59 -4.21
C GLN A 58 1.62 -7.01 -4.37
N ARG A 59 1.85 -6.14 -5.36
CA ARG A 59 3.12 -5.39 -5.48
C ARG A 59 3.36 -4.49 -4.27
N ALA A 60 2.33 -3.85 -3.72
CA ALA A 60 2.45 -3.08 -2.48
C ALA A 60 2.80 -3.99 -1.29
N VAL A 61 2.10 -5.12 -1.10
CA VAL A 61 2.40 -6.13 -0.07
C VAL A 61 3.84 -6.60 -0.16
N SER A 62 4.27 -7.04 -1.35
CA SER A 62 5.64 -7.51 -1.60
C SER A 62 6.68 -6.42 -1.34
N ASN A 63 6.34 -5.16 -1.64
CA ASN A 63 7.23 -4.04 -1.36
C ASN A 63 7.46 -3.79 0.12
N VAL A 64 6.39 -3.84 0.93
CA VAL A 64 6.48 -3.69 2.38
C VAL A 64 7.15 -4.92 3.01
N ALA A 65 6.66 -6.12 2.69
CA ALA A 65 7.11 -7.36 3.32
C ALA A 65 8.59 -7.65 3.09
N SER A 66 9.13 -7.33 1.91
CA SER A 66 10.53 -7.66 1.63
C SER A 66 11.54 -6.81 2.42
N ILE A 67 11.12 -5.75 3.13
CA ILE A 67 12.02 -4.93 3.95
C ILE A 67 12.73 -5.75 5.01
N LYS A 68 12.03 -6.72 5.60
CA LYS A 68 12.60 -7.64 6.57
C LYS A 68 13.92 -8.23 6.08
N ASP A 69 13.98 -8.69 4.82
CA ASP A 69 15.17 -9.40 4.32
C ASP A 69 16.36 -8.45 4.17
N TYR A 70 16.12 -7.23 3.69
CA TYR A 70 17.14 -6.19 3.61
C TYR A 70 17.59 -5.73 5.00
N PHE A 71 16.65 -5.55 5.93
CA PHE A 71 16.96 -5.13 7.29
C PHE A 71 17.75 -6.22 8.03
N LYS A 72 17.38 -7.49 7.88
CA LYS A 72 18.11 -8.64 8.43
C LYS A 72 19.55 -8.71 7.91
N SER A 73 19.72 -8.52 6.60
CA SER A 73 21.05 -8.44 5.96
C SER A 73 21.87 -7.26 6.52
N TRP A 74 21.23 -6.10 6.70
CA TRP A 74 21.87 -4.94 7.31
C TRP A 74 22.26 -5.20 8.77
N CYS A 75 21.39 -5.81 9.57
CA CYS A 75 21.68 -6.16 10.96
C CYS A 75 22.91 -7.05 11.06
N LYS A 76 22.95 -8.11 10.26
CA LYS A 76 24.10 -9.03 10.17
C LYS A 76 25.40 -8.31 9.82
N SER A 77 25.34 -7.32 8.93
CA SER A 77 26.52 -6.57 8.48
C SER A 77 27.00 -5.50 9.47
N ASN A 78 26.15 -5.09 10.42
CA ASN A 78 26.43 -4.00 11.37
C ASN A 78 26.44 -4.49 12.83
N GLY A 79 26.52 -5.81 13.06
CA GLY A 79 26.59 -6.39 14.41
C GLY A 79 25.30 -6.28 15.23
N GLN A 80 24.17 -6.01 14.59
CA GLN A 80 22.86 -5.96 15.24
C GLN A 80 22.20 -7.34 15.28
N LYS A 81 21.29 -7.54 16.22
CA LYS A 81 20.54 -8.79 16.36
C LYS A 81 19.52 -8.93 15.23
N GLU A 82 19.56 -10.04 14.51
CA GLU A 82 18.55 -10.36 13.49
C GLU A 82 17.16 -10.60 14.10
N SER A 83 17.07 -10.89 15.41
CA SER A 83 15.80 -11.08 16.12
C SER A 83 14.92 -9.84 16.10
N LEU A 84 15.50 -8.62 16.05
CA LEU A 84 14.76 -7.36 15.95
C LEU A 84 13.74 -7.38 14.82
N VAL A 85 14.12 -7.98 13.68
CA VAL A 85 13.26 -8.07 12.51
C VAL A 85 12.07 -9.00 12.75
N GLU A 86 12.30 -10.12 13.42
CA GLU A 86 11.22 -11.06 13.75
C GLU A 86 10.33 -10.50 14.87
N ASP A 87 10.91 -9.80 15.84
CA ASP A 87 10.21 -9.14 16.94
C ASP A 87 9.24 -8.07 16.41
N VAL A 88 9.66 -7.25 15.44
CA VAL A 88 8.75 -6.28 14.79
C VAL A 88 7.54 -6.97 14.17
N ILE A 89 7.77 -8.06 13.42
CA ILE A 89 6.68 -8.76 12.73
C ILE A 89 5.73 -9.43 13.72
N ASN A 90 6.26 -9.99 14.80
CA ASN A 90 5.45 -10.73 15.76
C ASN A 90 4.70 -9.80 16.75
N ASN A 91 5.17 -8.56 16.94
CA ASN A 91 4.60 -7.63 17.91
C ASN A 91 3.69 -6.55 17.29
N ASN A 92 3.60 -6.46 15.96
CA ASN A 92 2.75 -5.48 15.29
C ASN A 92 1.77 -6.16 14.32
N GLN A 93 0.47 -5.96 14.55
CA GLN A 93 -0.59 -6.61 13.77
C GLN A 93 -0.51 -6.28 12.28
N SER A 94 -0.32 -5.01 11.93
CA SER A 94 -0.29 -4.56 10.53
C SER A 94 0.91 -5.12 9.78
N VAL A 95 2.09 -5.18 10.42
CA VAL A 95 3.26 -5.87 9.85
C VAL A 95 3.02 -7.36 9.72
N ALA A 96 2.43 -8.01 10.73
CA ALA A 96 2.10 -9.44 10.70
C ALA A 96 1.16 -9.79 9.54
N LEU A 97 0.08 -9.02 9.36
CA LEU A 97 -0.90 -9.20 8.28
C LEU A 97 -0.24 -9.10 6.90
N ILE A 98 0.59 -8.08 6.67
CA ILE A 98 1.33 -7.93 5.41
C ILE A 98 2.23 -9.14 5.13
N HIS A 99 2.88 -9.68 6.16
CA HIS A 99 3.74 -10.85 6.00
C HIS A 99 2.97 -12.14 5.75
N ASP A 100 1.80 -12.31 6.36
CA ASP A 100 0.94 -13.46 6.11
C ASP A 100 0.35 -13.40 4.69
N LEU A 101 -0.13 -12.23 4.25
CA LEU A 101 -0.55 -11.97 2.86
C LEU A 101 0.56 -12.32 1.86
N TRP A 102 1.78 -11.82 2.10
CA TRP A 102 2.92 -12.10 1.24
C TRP A 102 3.30 -13.60 1.21
N ASN A 103 3.15 -14.31 2.33
CA ASN A 103 3.44 -15.74 2.38
C ASN A 103 2.39 -16.55 1.63
N ILE A 104 1.11 -16.19 1.73
CA ILE A 104 0.01 -16.81 0.97
C ILE A 104 0.25 -16.62 -0.53
N ASP A 105 0.58 -15.42 -0.99
CA ASP A 105 0.87 -15.14 -2.41
C ASP A 105 2.01 -16.03 -2.97
N LYS A 106 3.09 -16.21 -2.20
CA LYS A 106 4.24 -17.02 -2.63
C LYS A 106 4.01 -18.54 -2.61
N HIS A 107 3.12 -19.01 -1.75
CA HIS A 107 3.01 -20.44 -1.41
C HIS A 107 1.60 -21.02 -1.57
N GLU A 108 0.66 -20.23 -2.08
CA GLU A 108 -0.79 -20.48 -2.16
C GLU A 108 -1.47 -20.64 -0.78
N THR A 109 -0.74 -21.09 0.24
CA THR A 109 -1.19 -21.33 1.61
C THR A 109 -0.12 -20.96 2.63
N LEU A 110 -0.54 -20.81 3.88
CA LEU A 110 0.38 -20.61 5.00
C LEU A 110 1.08 -21.92 5.37
N ASN A 111 2.38 -22.03 5.04
CA ASN A 111 3.22 -23.18 5.42
C ASN A 111 3.59 -23.22 6.92
N ARG A 112 3.22 -22.18 7.68
CA ARG A 112 3.47 -22.02 9.12
C ARG A 112 2.26 -21.31 9.74
N PRO A 113 2.04 -21.43 11.06
CA PRO A 113 0.98 -20.67 11.71
C PRO A 113 1.09 -19.17 11.35
N PRO A 114 -0.04 -18.50 11.06
CA PRO A 114 -0.06 -17.08 10.75
C PRO A 114 0.54 -16.28 11.89
N ARG A 115 1.34 -15.27 11.55
CA ARG A 115 1.93 -14.38 12.55
C ARG A 115 0.90 -13.41 13.11
N SER A 116 -0.10 -13.06 12.31
CA SER A 116 -1.23 -12.22 12.70
C SER A 116 -2.31 -12.95 13.50
N GLY A 117 -2.18 -14.27 13.66
CA GLY A 117 -3.16 -15.13 14.32
C GLY A 117 -4.37 -15.50 13.46
N VAL A 118 -4.45 -15.01 12.21
CA VAL A 118 -5.56 -15.24 11.27
C VAL A 118 -5.03 -15.55 9.87
N THR A 119 -5.85 -16.11 8.99
CA THR A 119 -5.51 -16.25 7.56
C THR A 119 -6.10 -15.09 6.75
N PRO A 120 -5.35 -14.00 6.51
CA PRO A 120 -5.91 -12.84 5.83
C PRO A 120 -6.02 -13.05 4.32
N HIS A 121 -7.00 -12.39 3.70
CA HIS A 121 -7.03 -12.15 2.25
C HIS A 121 -7.47 -10.72 1.94
N ILE A 122 -7.19 -10.28 0.72
CA ILE A 122 -7.53 -8.94 0.23
C ILE A 122 -8.86 -9.02 -0.50
N GLU A 123 -9.80 -8.16 -0.14
CA GLU A 123 -11.07 -7.97 -0.83
C GLU A 123 -11.07 -6.60 -1.52
N ILE A 124 -11.18 -6.59 -2.85
CA ILE A 124 -11.26 -5.36 -3.63
C ILE A 124 -12.68 -4.81 -3.52
N ILE A 125 -12.82 -3.59 -2.99
CA ILE A 125 -14.09 -2.87 -2.92
C ILE A 125 -14.38 -2.17 -4.25
N GLY A 126 -13.33 -1.65 -4.89
CA GLY A 126 -13.39 -0.96 -6.17
C GLY A 126 -12.57 0.32 -6.17
N ASN A 127 -12.79 1.17 -7.17
CA ASN A 127 -12.15 2.46 -7.28
C ASN A 127 -13.02 3.56 -6.68
N ALA A 128 -12.40 4.47 -5.94
CA ALA A 128 -13.03 5.68 -5.42
C ALA A 128 -12.25 6.92 -5.86
N PHE A 129 -12.95 8.05 -5.98
CA PHE A 129 -12.29 9.33 -6.18
C PHE A 129 -11.98 9.96 -4.84
N GLN A 130 -10.69 10.11 -4.55
CA GLN A 130 -10.20 10.83 -3.39
C GLN A 130 -10.07 12.30 -3.73
N MET A 131 -10.91 13.12 -3.11
CA MET A 131 -10.85 14.56 -3.22
C MET A 131 -9.56 15.10 -2.57
N GLY A 132 -8.83 15.96 -3.28
CA GLY A 132 -7.76 16.78 -2.72
C GLY A 132 -8.31 18.07 -2.09
N GLY A 133 -7.40 18.97 -1.69
CA GLY A 133 -7.77 20.18 -0.95
C GLY A 133 -8.66 21.16 -1.74
N ASN A 134 -8.37 21.37 -3.03
CA ASN A 134 -9.18 22.20 -3.92
C ASN A 134 -9.62 21.39 -5.11
N ILE A 135 -10.92 21.36 -5.39
CA ILE A 135 -11.47 20.74 -6.61
C ILE A 135 -11.93 21.83 -7.54
N THR A 136 -11.46 21.78 -8.79
CA THR A 136 -11.99 22.61 -9.86
C THR A 136 -12.72 21.72 -10.86
N THR A 137 -13.89 22.18 -11.27
CA THR A 137 -14.73 21.50 -12.25
C THR A 137 -14.94 22.47 -13.40
N ASP A 138 -14.30 22.18 -14.54
CA ASP A 138 -14.43 22.97 -15.75
C ASP A 138 -15.48 22.32 -16.64
N VAL A 139 -16.62 22.99 -16.79
CA VAL A 139 -17.72 22.53 -17.66
C VAL A 139 -17.59 23.18 -19.02
N GLU A 140 -17.21 22.39 -20.01
CA GLU A 140 -17.07 22.77 -21.42
C GLU A 140 -18.23 22.19 -22.26
N LYS A 141 -18.33 22.65 -23.50
CA LYS A 141 -19.42 22.27 -24.42
C LYS A 141 -19.40 20.79 -24.79
N ASP A 142 -18.25 20.14 -24.68
CA ASP A 142 -18.02 18.75 -25.02
C ASP A 142 -17.77 17.87 -23.78
N GLY A 143 -17.76 18.43 -22.57
CA GLY A 143 -17.54 17.65 -21.36
C GLY A 143 -17.25 18.44 -20.10
N THR A 144 -17.05 17.72 -19.01
CA THR A 144 -16.64 18.23 -17.71
C THR A 144 -15.28 17.65 -17.35
N THR A 145 -14.32 18.51 -17.02
CA THR A 145 -13.01 18.11 -16.48
C THR A 145 -13.00 18.32 -14.97
N ILE A 146 -12.60 17.30 -14.22
CA ILE A 146 -12.44 17.39 -12.76
C ILE A 146 -10.95 17.37 -12.44
N ARG A 147 -10.45 18.42 -11.76
CA ARG A 147 -9.06 18.53 -11.30
C ARG A 147 -9.02 18.61 -9.77
N GLY A 148 -7.90 18.19 -9.18
CA GLY A 148 -7.68 18.31 -7.74
C GLY A 148 -8.20 17.15 -6.89
N GLY A 149 -8.37 15.98 -7.49
CA GLY A 149 -8.58 14.70 -6.82
C GLY A 149 -7.99 13.56 -7.65
N GLY A 150 -7.83 12.37 -7.08
CA GLY A 150 -7.24 11.21 -7.75
C GLY A 150 -8.12 9.97 -7.59
N VAL A 151 -8.02 9.02 -8.52
CA VAL A 151 -8.68 7.72 -8.38
C VAL A 151 -7.79 6.81 -7.53
N VAL A 152 -8.36 6.26 -6.46
CA VAL A 152 -7.68 5.35 -5.55
C VAL A 152 -8.37 3.98 -5.55
N LEU A 153 -7.55 2.93 -5.50
CA LEU A 153 -8.02 1.56 -5.33
C LEU A 153 -8.35 1.32 -3.85
N MET A 154 -9.59 1.01 -3.57
CA MET A 154 -10.10 0.68 -2.24
C MET A 154 -10.13 -0.83 -2.06
N ALA A 155 -9.48 -1.29 -1.00
CA ALA A 155 -9.50 -2.69 -0.61
C ALA A 155 -9.53 -2.81 0.92
N ASP A 156 -10.14 -3.89 1.38
CA ASP A 156 -10.12 -4.31 2.78
C ASP A 156 -9.25 -5.56 2.92
N VAL A 157 -8.70 -5.74 4.12
CA VAL A 157 -8.12 -7.01 4.55
C VAL A 157 -9.14 -7.67 5.46
N VAL A 158 -9.48 -8.91 5.16
CA VAL A 158 -10.50 -9.70 5.87
C VAL A 158 -9.91 -11.04 6.32
N ASP A 159 -10.48 -11.63 7.37
CA ASP A 159 -10.11 -12.97 7.83
C ASP A 159 -10.80 -14.09 7.03
N GLU A 160 -10.49 -15.34 7.36
CA GLU A 160 -11.11 -16.54 6.78
C GLU A 160 -12.63 -16.64 6.95
N ALA A 161 -13.22 -15.93 7.92
CA ALA A 161 -14.66 -15.86 8.14
C ALA A 161 -15.32 -14.66 7.44
N GLY A 162 -14.53 -13.83 6.75
CA GLY A 162 -14.99 -12.60 6.08
C GLY A 162 -15.13 -11.40 7.03
N ASN A 163 -14.62 -11.49 8.26
CA ASN A 163 -14.61 -10.33 9.14
C ASN A 163 -13.52 -9.35 8.69
N LYS A 164 -13.89 -8.08 8.60
CA LYS A 164 -12.96 -7.00 8.27
C LYS A 164 -11.93 -6.79 9.38
N LEU A 165 -10.65 -6.92 9.01
CA LEU A 165 -9.49 -6.66 9.85
C LEU A 165 -9.01 -5.21 9.72
N GLY A 166 -9.23 -4.58 8.56
CA GLY A 166 -8.93 -3.17 8.35
C GLY A 166 -8.93 -2.78 6.88
N HIS A 167 -8.77 -1.48 6.62
CA HIS A 167 -8.54 -0.99 5.27
C HIS A 167 -7.10 -1.28 4.85
N PHE A 168 -6.91 -1.84 3.65
CA PHE A 168 -5.59 -2.23 3.15
C PHE A 168 -4.58 -1.08 3.21
N HIS A 169 -5.00 0.13 2.81
CA HIS A 169 -4.12 1.30 2.83
C HIS A 169 -3.62 1.68 4.22
N LYS A 170 -4.47 1.57 5.24
CA LYS A 170 -4.09 1.85 6.63
C LYS A 170 -3.14 0.80 7.17
N ILE A 171 -3.38 -0.47 6.84
CA ILE A 171 -2.48 -1.56 7.21
C ILE A 171 -1.09 -1.36 6.59
N CYS A 172 -1.02 -0.99 5.30
CA CYS A 172 0.25 -0.64 4.66
C CYS A 172 0.91 0.58 5.32
N GLU A 173 0.16 1.65 5.59
CA GLU A 173 0.68 2.88 6.22
C GLU A 173 1.31 2.59 7.58
N GLU A 174 0.57 1.90 8.46
CA GLU A 174 1.05 1.52 9.79
C GLU A 174 2.26 0.59 9.72
N ALA A 175 2.25 -0.41 8.84
CA ALA A 175 3.39 -1.33 8.69
C ALA A 175 4.66 -0.58 8.24
N ILE A 176 4.50 0.41 7.37
CA ILE A 176 5.61 1.22 6.86
C ILE A 176 6.15 2.15 7.94
N ASP A 177 5.28 2.78 8.72
CA ASP A 177 5.68 3.63 9.84
C ASP A 177 6.44 2.81 10.89
N VAL A 178 5.97 1.61 11.22
CA VAL A 178 6.64 0.70 12.15
C VAL A 178 8.02 0.30 11.63
N TRP A 179 8.13 -0.10 10.36
CA TRP A 179 9.44 -0.39 9.76
C TRP A 179 10.36 0.83 9.80
N THR A 180 9.86 2.02 9.50
CA THR A 180 10.64 3.25 9.49
C THR A 180 11.18 3.59 10.88
N VAL A 181 10.36 3.44 11.92
CA VAL A 181 10.75 3.63 13.32
C VAL A 181 11.84 2.64 13.72
N GLU A 182 11.66 1.35 13.40
CA GLU A 182 12.65 0.33 13.77
C GLU A 182 13.97 0.53 13.04
N LEU A 183 13.93 0.80 11.72
CA LEU A 183 15.13 1.07 10.93
C LEU A 183 15.91 2.26 11.51
N LYS A 184 15.23 3.36 11.84
CA LYS A 184 15.86 4.52 12.49
C LYS A 184 16.47 4.17 13.85
N SER A 185 15.73 3.42 14.66
CA SER A 185 16.16 3.01 16.01
C SER A 185 17.38 2.10 15.97
N ALA A 186 17.49 1.26 14.94
CA ALA A 186 18.67 0.42 14.69
C ALA A 186 19.87 1.19 14.11
N GLY A 187 19.72 2.47 13.76
CA GLY A 187 20.78 3.31 13.20
C GLY A 187 20.93 3.19 11.67
N VAL A 188 19.90 2.73 10.98
CA VAL A 188 19.88 2.67 9.52
C VAL A 188 19.81 4.09 8.96
N PRO A 189 20.77 4.54 8.12
CA PRO A 189 20.77 5.89 7.58
C PRO A 189 19.72 6.04 6.47
N ILE A 190 18.52 6.50 6.83
CA ILE A 190 17.42 6.73 5.88
C ILE A 190 17.53 8.15 5.31
N SER A 191 17.72 8.27 4.00
CA SER A 191 17.56 9.52 3.25
C SER A 191 16.20 9.57 2.57
N TYR A 192 15.50 10.70 2.73
CA TYR A 192 14.25 11.02 2.05
C TYR A 192 14.51 11.52 0.63
#